data_AF-A0A916I960-F1
#
_entry.id   AF-A0A916I960-F1
#
_cell.length_a   1.000
_cell.length_b   1.000
_cell.length_c   1.000
_cell.angle_alpha   90.00
_cell.angle_beta   90.00
_cell.angle_gamma   90.00
#
_symmetry.space_group_name_H-M   'P 1'
#
loop_
_entity.id
_entity.type
_entity.pdbx_description
1 polymer ?
#
loop_
_entity_poly.entity_id
_entity_poly.type
_entity_poly.pdbx_seq_one_letter_code
_entity_poly.pdbx_strand_id
1 'polypeptide(L)'
;MSVISTDTLGAVLENVLSPAAAPDLFVFDKFNKMPMAERVKLMTKEPTALIDYVRRESHVVWKAVEAFIRRENDERRDALIEGVAVLPELVSRLEDVPHRVVFIGNQGENHKENIKKFAEKNEQDWMRNVSDQYISAFAMFVKRMSAYIEQEAKEYGFEYIEMDKELFENVTEEVVKSLGLSAS
;
A
#
# COMPACT_ATOMS: atom_id res chain seq x y z
N MET A 1 -1.50 17.41 -14.06
CA MET A 1 -1.11 16.42 -13.04
C MET A 1 -1.89 15.15 -13.28
N SER A 2 -1.21 14.05 -13.54
CA SER A 2 -1.80 12.71 -13.65
C SER A 2 -1.92 12.10 -12.25
N VAL A 3 -2.98 11.36 -11.95
CA VAL A 3 -3.11 10.62 -10.68
C VAL A 3 -3.36 9.16 -11.01
N ILE A 4 -2.55 8.25 -10.47
CA ILE A 4 -2.69 6.83 -10.75
C ILE A 4 -2.52 5.98 -9.49
N SER A 5 -3.38 4.98 -9.38
CA SER A 5 -3.31 3.95 -8.33
C SER A 5 -2.46 2.79 -8.80
N THR A 6 -1.63 2.23 -7.92
CA THR A 6 -0.90 0.99 -8.22
C THR A 6 -1.86 -0.18 -8.46
N ASP A 7 -3.03 -0.18 -7.83
CA ASP A 7 -4.04 -1.22 -8.01
C ASP A 7 -4.62 -1.18 -9.43
N THR A 8 -4.77 0.02 -10.01
CA THR A 8 -5.19 0.18 -11.41
C THR A 8 -4.15 -0.40 -12.36
N LEU A 9 -2.87 -0.12 -12.13
CA LEU A 9 -1.78 -0.68 -12.94
C LEU A 9 -1.66 -2.20 -12.77
N GLY A 10 -1.82 -2.71 -11.55
CA GLY A 10 -1.89 -4.14 -11.25
C GLY A 10 -3.03 -4.82 -12.02
N ALA A 11 -4.24 -4.28 -11.95
CA ALA A 11 -5.38 -4.80 -12.69
C ALA A 11 -5.16 -4.80 -14.22
N VAL A 12 -4.52 -3.77 -14.77
CA VAL A 12 -4.14 -3.75 -16.19
C VAL A 12 -3.18 -4.91 -16.50
N LEU A 13 -2.16 -5.12 -15.66
CA LEU A 13 -1.22 -6.23 -15.83
C LEU A 13 -1.91 -7.59 -15.75
N GLU A 14 -2.87 -7.77 -14.84
CA GLU A 14 -3.64 -9.02 -14.68
C GLU A 14 -4.47 -9.36 -15.92
N ASN A 15 -4.92 -8.33 -16.66
CA ASN A 15 -5.70 -8.52 -17.89
C ASN A 15 -4.84 -8.86 -19.12
N VAL A 16 -3.53 -8.60 -19.07
CA VAL A 16 -2.62 -8.82 -20.23
C VAL A 16 -1.60 -9.93 -19.99
N LEU A 17 -1.31 -10.27 -18.73
CA LEU A 17 -0.40 -11.35 -18.36
C LEU A 17 -1.18 -12.57 -17.88
N SER A 18 -0.62 -13.76 -18.10
CA SER A 18 -1.18 -15.00 -17.54
C SER A 18 -0.49 -15.36 -16.22
N PRO A 19 -1.15 -16.15 -15.35
CA PRO A 19 -0.52 -16.68 -14.14
C PRO A 19 0.74 -17.53 -14.41
N ALA A 20 0.88 -18.09 -15.62
CA ALA A 20 2.08 -18.82 -16.01
C ALA A 20 3.26 -17.86 -16.33
N ALA A 21 2.96 -16.69 -16.91
CA ALA A 21 3.96 -15.69 -17.28
C ALA A 21 4.41 -14.82 -16.09
N ALA A 22 3.49 -14.51 -15.18
CA ALA A 22 3.74 -13.66 -14.01
C ALA A 22 3.05 -14.23 -12.76
N PRO A 23 3.50 -15.38 -12.22
CA PRO A 23 2.82 -16.06 -11.11
C PRO A 23 2.72 -15.21 -9.84
N ASP A 24 3.66 -14.28 -9.66
CA ASP A 24 3.78 -13.40 -8.50
C ASP A 24 2.76 -12.25 -8.52
N LEU A 25 2.21 -11.92 -9.69
CA LEU A 25 1.13 -10.93 -9.83
C LEU A 25 -0.19 -11.42 -9.23
N PHE A 26 -0.42 -12.74 -9.24
CA PHE A 26 -1.70 -13.35 -8.85
C PHE A 26 -1.63 -13.94 -7.44
N VAL A 27 -0.73 -13.46 -6.59
CA VAL A 27 -0.56 -14.00 -5.23
C VAL A 27 -1.73 -13.56 -4.35
N PHE A 28 -2.17 -12.30 -4.44
CA PHE A 28 -3.37 -11.85 -3.74
C PHE A 28 -4.67 -12.48 -4.24
N ASP A 29 -4.80 -12.72 -5.55
CA ASP A 29 -5.95 -13.47 -6.08
C ASP A 29 -6.05 -14.87 -5.45
N LYS A 30 -4.91 -15.56 -5.31
CA LYS A 30 -4.85 -16.84 -4.58
C LYS A 30 -5.22 -16.67 -3.11
N PHE A 31 -4.70 -15.65 -2.43
CA PHE A 31 -5.06 -15.34 -1.05
C PHE A 31 -6.57 -15.09 -0.87
N ASN A 32 -7.18 -14.30 -1.76
CA ASN A 32 -8.60 -13.97 -1.71
C ASN A 32 -9.50 -15.20 -1.96
N LYS A 33 -9.02 -16.16 -2.74
CA LYS A 33 -9.70 -17.45 -2.97
C LYS A 33 -9.55 -18.44 -1.81
N MET A 34 -8.68 -18.18 -0.84
CA MET A 34 -8.54 -19.05 0.35
C MET A 34 -9.79 -18.96 1.26
N PRO A 35 -10.14 -20.05 1.94
CA PRO A 35 -11.13 -20.02 3.02
C PRO A 35 -10.82 -18.93 4.04
N MET A 36 -11.86 -18.27 4.56
CA MET A 36 -11.70 -17.15 5.51
C MET A 36 -10.82 -17.52 6.72
N ALA A 37 -11.00 -18.73 7.25
CA ALA A 37 -10.21 -19.23 8.37
C ALA A 37 -8.71 -19.33 8.06
N GLU A 38 -8.35 -19.70 6.82
CA GLU A 38 -6.96 -19.76 6.37
C GLU A 38 -6.37 -18.35 6.20
N ARG A 39 -7.13 -17.41 5.63
CA ARG A 39 -6.72 -16.00 5.55
C ARG A 39 -6.44 -15.41 6.94
N VAL A 40 -7.35 -15.63 7.89
CA VAL A 40 -7.18 -15.21 9.29
C VAL A 40 -5.93 -15.85 9.91
N LYS A 41 -5.72 -17.15 9.69
CA LYS A 41 -4.51 -17.83 10.17
C LYS A 41 -3.24 -17.20 9.59
N LEU A 42 -3.21 -16.93 8.28
CA LEU A 42 -2.04 -16.38 7.61
C LEU A 42 -1.70 -14.98 8.15
N MET A 43 -2.71 -14.10 8.28
CA MET A 43 -2.55 -12.77 8.87
C MET A 43 -2.09 -12.79 10.34
N THR A 44 -2.53 -13.78 11.13
CA THR A 44 -2.28 -13.80 12.59
C THR A 44 -1.10 -14.66 13.03
N LYS A 45 -0.75 -15.70 12.28
CA LYS A 45 0.29 -16.67 12.65
C LYS A 45 1.52 -16.58 11.76
N GLU A 46 1.34 -16.16 10.52
CA GLU A 46 2.40 -16.14 9.50
C GLU A 46 2.46 -14.76 8.80
N PRO A 47 2.45 -13.63 9.53
CA PRO A 47 2.36 -12.30 8.93
C PRO A 47 3.54 -11.99 8.01
N THR A 48 4.73 -12.54 8.27
CA THR A 48 5.91 -12.40 7.41
C THR A 48 5.68 -13.01 6.03
N ALA A 49 5.00 -14.16 5.95
CA ALA A 49 4.68 -14.78 4.67
C ALA A 49 3.73 -13.88 3.85
N LEU A 50 2.77 -13.23 4.51
CA LEU A 50 1.87 -12.29 3.83
C LEU A 50 2.58 -10.99 3.41
N ILE A 51 3.53 -10.49 4.22
CA ILE A 51 4.38 -9.36 3.82
C ILE A 51 5.19 -9.74 2.57
N ASP A 52 5.78 -10.94 2.53
CA ASP A 52 6.50 -11.41 1.35
C ASP A 52 5.59 -11.58 0.12
N TYR A 53 4.32 -11.93 0.32
CA TYR A 53 3.34 -11.96 -0.77
C TYR A 53 3.11 -10.56 -1.35
N VAL A 54 2.85 -9.56 -0.50
CA VAL A 54 2.74 -8.16 -0.94
C VAL A 54 4.00 -7.75 -1.68
N ARG A 55 5.18 -7.98 -1.11
CA ARG A 55 6.46 -7.58 -1.72
C ARG A 55 6.63 -8.17 -3.11
N ARG A 56 6.39 -9.47 -3.29
CA ARG A 56 6.53 -10.14 -4.59
C ARG A 56 5.57 -9.58 -5.64
N GLU A 57 4.32 -9.37 -5.26
CA GLU A 57 3.33 -8.78 -6.16
C GLU A 57 3.71 -7.34 -6.53
N SER A 58 4.10 -6.52 -5.55
CA SER A 58 4.59 -5.16 -5.74
C SER A 58 5.77 -5.11 -6.71
N HIS A 59 6.72 -6.05 -6.63
CA HIS A 59 7.85 -6.11 -7.58
C HIS A 59 7.42 -6.36 -9.04
N VAL A 60 6.31 -7.07 -9.26
CA VAL A 60 5.77 -7.26 -10.60
C VAL A 60 5.05 -5.99 -11.06
N VAL A 61 4.18 -5.43 -10.22
CA VAL A 61 3.42 -4.20 -10.51
C VAL A 61 4.35 -3.01 -10.73
N TRP A 62 5.46 -2.95 -10.00
CA TRP A 62 6.45 -1.88 -10.08
C TRP A 62 7.00 -1.67 -11.50
N LYS A 63 7.08 -2.72 -12.32
CA LYS A 63 7.53 -2.59 -13.71
C LYS A 63 6.63 -1.64 -14.51
N ALA A 64 5.32 -1.68 -14.25
CA ALA A 64 4.37 -0.75 -14.87
C ALA A 64 4.42 0.64 -14.21
N VAL A 65 4.59 0.69 -12.89
CA VAL A 65 4.73 1.96 -12.14
C VAL A 65 5.96 2.73 -12.61
N GLU A 66 7.12 2.09 -12.67
CA GLU A 66 8.37 2.70 -13.14
C GLU A 66 8.24 3.16 -14.60
N ALA A 67 7.66 2.34 -15.47
CA ALA A 67 7.42 2.73 -16.86
C ALA A 67 6.52 3.98 -16.96
N PHE A 68 5.49 4.07 -16.13
CA PHE A 68 4.62 5.25 -16.04
C PHE A 68 5.37 6.48 -15.52
N ILE A 69 6.13 6.35 -14.42
CA ILE A 69 6.96 7.43 -13.85
C ILE A 69 7.90 8.00 -14.90
N ARG A 70 8.67 7.13 -15.56
CA ARG A 70 9.64 7.53 -16.57
C ARG A 70 8.96 8.24 -17.73
N ARG A 71 7.80 7.75 -18.17
CA ARG A 71 7.02 8.39 -19.23
C ARG A 71 6.54 9.80 -18.85
N GLU A 72 5.98 9.98 -17.65
CA GLU A 72 5.54 11.30 -17.19
C GLU A 72 6.73 12.26 -17.05
N ASN A 73 7.87 11.79 -16.55
CA ASN A 73 9.10 12.58 -16.45
C ASN A 73 9.65 13.00 -17.84
N ASP A 74 9.70 12.08 -18.81
CA ASP A 74 10.12 12.37 -20.19
C ASP A 74 9.24 13.44 -20.85
N GLU A 75 7.94 13.41 -20.55
CA GLU A 75 6.96 14.37 -21.03
C GLU A 75 6.87 15.64 -20.16
N ARG A 76 7.72 15.76 -19.12
CA ARG A 76 7.77 16.87 -18.17
C ARG A 76 6.42 17.18 -17.52
N ARG A 77 5.70 16.13 -17.12
CA ARG A 77 4.44 16.22 -16.40
C ARG A 77 4.59 15.79 -14.95
N ASP A 78 3.89 16.49 -14.07
CA ASP A 78 3.72 16.06 -12.69
C ASP A 78 2.73 14.89 -12.61
N ALA A 79 3.06 13.91 -11.77
CA ALA A 79 2.20 12.77 -11.48
C ALA A 79 2.16 12.49 -9.97
N LEU A 80 0.99 12.13 -9.47
CA LEU A 80 0.78 11.56 -8.15
C LEU A 80 0.51 10.06 -8.30
N ILE A 81 1.30 9.26 -7.60
CA ILE A 81 1.18 7.81 -7.59
C ILE A 81 0.88 7.37 -6.18
N GLU A 82 -0.18 6.60 -6.00
CA GLU A 82 -0.61 6.10 -4.70
C GLU A 82 -0.83 4.58 -4.75
N GLY A 83 -0.64 3.91 -3.62
CA GLY A 83 -0.99 2.51 -3.44
C GLY A 83 0.14 1.66 -2.87
N VAL A 84 -0.21 0.41 -2.55
CA VAL A 84 0.63 -0.51 -1.76
C VAL A 84 1.81 -1.11 -2.54
N ALA A 85 1.84 -0.95 -3.87
CA ALA A 85 2.96 -1.43 -4.67
C ALA A 85 4.16 -0.47 -4.71
N VAL A 86 4.01 0.74 -4.16
CA VAL A 86 5.12 1.67 -3.97
C VAL A 86 5.85 1.28 -2.70
N LEU A 87 7.00 0.62 -2.84
CA LEU A 87 7.83 0.19 -1.71
C LEU A 87 9.13 1.00 -1.62
N PRO A 88 9.66 1.29 -0.41
CA PRO A 88 10.86 2.11 -0.23
C PRO A 88 12.06 1.69 -1.10
N GLU A 89 12.39 0.41 -1.10
CA GLU A 89 13.50 -0.19 -1.85
C GLU A 89 13.34 -0.12 -3.37
N LEU A 90 12.11 0.08 -3.85
CA LEU A 90 11.81 0.24 -5.27
C LEU A 90 11.96 1.72 -5.67
N VAL A 91 11.45 2.62 -4.84
CA VAL A 91 11.58 4.08 -5.03
C VAL A 91 13.03 4.52 -4.94
N SER A 92 13.83 3.94 -4.04
CA SER A 92 15.26 4.27 -3.91
C SER A 92 16.09 4.03 -5.17
N ARG A 93 15.58 3.22 -6.12
CA ARG A 93 16.25 2.96 -7.41
C ARG A 93 15.99 4.04 -8.45
N LEU A 94 15.10 5.00 -8.19
CA LEU A 94 14.75 6.11 -9.09
C LEU A 94 15.68 7.32 -8.89
N GLU A 95 16.98 7.09 -8.72
CA GLU A 95 17.97 8.16 -8.44
C GLU A 95 18.04 9.21 -9.56
N ASP A 96 17.70 8.83 -10.80
CA ASP A 96 17.76 9.67 -11.99
C ASP A 96 16.47 10.46 -12.28
N VAL A 97 15.40 10.21 -11.52
CA VAL A 97 14.09 10.86 -11.71
C VAL A 97 13.81 11.79 -10.53
N PRO A 98 13.57 13.10 -10.73
CA PRO A 98 13.16 13.98 -9.65
C PRO A 98 11.82 13.52 -9.05
N HIS A 99 11.81 13.21 -7.75
CA HIS A 99 10.61 12.74 -7.06
C HIS A 99 10.58 13.20 -5.60
N ARG A 100 9.37 13.12 -5.02
CA ARG A 100 9.12 13.22 -3.57
C ARG A 100 8.25 12.04 -3.18
N VAL A 101 8.54 11.45 -2.03
CA VAL A 101 7.82 10.27 -1.53
C VAL A 101 7.60 10.42 -0.04
N VAL A 102 6.45 9.94 0.41
CA VAL A 102 6.10 9.81 1.82
C VAL A 102 5.42 8.48 2.00
N PHE A 103 5.80 7.75 3.04
CA PHE A 103 5.17 6.49 3.42
C PHE A 103 4.24 6.74 4.60
N ILE A 104 3.09 6.07 4.60
CA ILE A 104 2.07 6.23 5.63
C ILE A 104 1.72 4.86 6.16
N GLY A 105 1.64 4.71 7.47
CA GLY A 105 1.23 3.45 8.10
C GLY A 105 0.50 3.68 9.41
N ASN A 106 0.00 2.58 9.99
CA ASN A 106 -0.72 2.62 11.25
C ASN A 106 -0.28 1.46 12.15
N GLN A 107 0.49 1.79 13.18
CA GLN A 107 0.94 0.85 14.21
C GLN A 107 0.16 0.99 15.53
N GLY A 108 -0.88 1.83 15.53
CA GLY A 108 -1.70 2.16 16.68
C GLY A 108 -2.39 1.00 17.35
N GLU A 109 -2.61 1.13 18.66
CA GLU A 109 -3.39 0.13 19.42
C GLU A 109 -4.89 0.20 19.09
N ASN A 110 -5.39 1.37 18.69
CA ASN A 110 -6.80 1.58 18.34
C ASN A 110 -7.11 1.27 16.86
N HIS A 111 -6.14 0.74 16.11
CA HIS A 111 -6.28 0.57 14.65
C HIS A 111 -7.49 -0.31 14.29
N LYS A 112 -7.71 -1.40 15.04
CA LYS A 112 -8.88 -2.28 14.86
C LYS A 112 -10.19 -1.50 15.02
N GLU A 113 -10.33 -0.77 16.12
CA GLU A 113 -11.53 0.00 16.45
C GLU A 113 -11.78 1.10 15.42
N ASN A 114 -10.70 1.71 14.91
CA ASN A 114 -10.78 2.72 13.86
C ASN A 114 -11.27 2.14 12.53
N ILE A 115 -10.76 0.97 12.10
CA ILE A 115 -11.25 0.25 10.92
C ILE A 115 -12.75 -0.04 11.07
N LYS A 116 -13.17 -0.57 12.24
CA LYS A 116 -14.59 -0.88 12.48
C LYS A 116 -15.49 0.34 12.39
N LYS A 117 -15.13 1.42 13.11
CA LYS A 117 -15.91 2.67 13.11
C LYS A 117 -16.00 3.26 11.70
N PHE A 118 -14.93 3.18 10.92
CA PHE A 118 -14.92 3.66 9.54
C PHE A 118 -15.83 2.80 8.66
N ALA A 119 -15.70 1.48 8.71
CA ALA A 119 -16.51 0.55 7.93
C ALA A 119 -18.02 0.63 8.26
N GLU A 120 -18.38 0.88 9.53
CA GLU A 120 -19.77 1.08 9.95
C GLU A 120 -20.40 2.37 9.37
N LYS A 121 -19.60 3.43 9.24
CA LYS A 121 -20.04 4.74 8.73
C LYS A 121 -20.05 4.83 7.20
N ASN A 122 -19.27 4.00 6.52
CA ASN A 122 -19.07 4.08 5.07
C ASN A 122 -19.72 2.89 4.37
N GLU A 123 -20.79 3.16 3.62
CA GLU A 123 -21.61 2.08 3.09
C GLU A 123 -20.93 1.21 2.02
N GLN A 124 -19.96 1.80 1.32
CA GLN A 124 -19.21 1.18 0.24
C GLN A 124 -17.92 0.50 0.72
N ASP A 125 -17.64 0.53 2.03
CA ASP A 125 -16.42 -0.06 2.57
C ASP A 125 -16.52 -1.59 2.55
N TRP A 126 -15.53 -2.23 1.93
CA TRP A 126 -15.48 -3.68 1.78
C TRP A 126 -15.32 -4.41 3.13
N MET A 127 -14.85 -3.74 4.17
CA MET A 127 -14.76 -4.25 5.54
C MET A 127 -16.10 -4.21 6.29
N ARG A 128 -17.14 -3.56 5.76
CA ARG A 128 -18.43 -3.39 6.45
C ARG A 128 -19.10 -4.72 6.81
N ASN A 129 -18.96 -5.72 5.94
CA ASN A 129 -19.66 -7.00 6.05
C ASN A 129 -18.74 -8.17 6.43
N VAL A 130 -17.50 -7.89 6.86
CA VAL A 130 -16.56 -8.94 7.31
C VAL A 130 -16.65 -9.16 8.81
N SER A 131 -16.26 -10.35 9.27
CA SER A 131 -16.32 -10.69 10.70
C SER A 131 -15.34 -9.85 11.54
N ASP A 132 -15.68 -9.60 12.81
CA ASP A 132 -14.78 -8.92 13.77
C ASP A 132 -13.43 -9.64 13.91
N GLN A 133 -13.44 -10.98 13.81
CA GLN A 133 -12.22 -11.79 13.80
C GLN A 133 -11.32 -11.44 12.60
N TYR A 134 -11.92 -11.27 11.42
CA TYR A 134 -11.18 -10.86 10.23
C TYR A 134 -10.63 -9.44 10.37
N ILE A 135 -11.43 -8.50 10.86
CA ILE A 135 -10.98 -7.11 11.10
C ILE A 135 -9.80 -7.10 12.08
N SER A 136 -9.87 -7.91 13.14
CA SER A 136 -8.78 -8.05 14.11
C SER A 136 -7.50 -8.59 13.46
N ALA A 137 -7.63 -9.64 12.64
CA ALA A 137 -6.51 -10.25 11.93
C ALA A 137 -5.89 -9.26 10.92
N PHE A 138 -6.72 -8.54 10.19
CA PHE A 138 -6.31 -7.53 9.22
C PHE A 138 -5.58 -6.37 9.91
N ALA A 139 -6.13 -5.81 10.98
CA ALA A 139 -5.47 -4.75 11.75
C ALA A 139 -4.10 -5.19 12.28
N MET A 140 -3.99 -6.44 12.73
CA MET A 140 -2.71 -7.01 13.16
C MET A 140 -1.72 -7.11 11.99
N PHE A 141 -2.17 -7.54 10.82
CA PHE A 141 -1.33 -7.59 9.62
C PHE A 141 -0.87 -6.19 9.19
N VAL A 142 -1.78 -5.21 9.11
CA VAL A 142 -1.45 -3.82 8.74
C VAL A 142 -0.42 -3.23 9.70
N LYS A 143 -0.54 -3.47 11.02
CA LYS A 143 0.46 -3.05 12.00
C LYS A 143 1.85 -3.63 11.71
N ARG A 144 1.93 -4.91 11.33
CA ARG A 144 3.20 -5.56 10.96
C ARG A 144 3.78 -5.03 9.66
N MET A 145 2.92 -4.82 8.66
CA MET A 145 3.33 -4.23 7.38
C MET A 145 3.81 -2.79 7.56
N SER A 146 3.11 -2.00 8.38
CA SER A 146 3.49 -0.61 8.70
C SER A 146 4.86 -0.54 9.37
N ALA A 147 5.13 -1.42 10.33
CA ALA A 147 6.45 -1.52 10.97
C ALA A 147 7.56 -1.91 9.97
N TYR A 148 7.27 -2.83 9.04
CA TYR A 148 8.19 -3.17 7.96
C TYR A 148 8.48 -1.96 7.05
N ILE A 149 7.44 -1.24 6.63
CA ILE A 149 7.58 -0.05 5.77
C ILE A 149 8.32 1.08 6.49
N GLU A 150 8.05 1.33 7.78
CA GLU A 150 8.79 2.32 8.56
C GLU A 150 10.29 1.99 8.62
N GLN A 151 10.63 0.71 8.85
CA GLN A 151 12.01 0.26 8.89
C GLN A 151 12.71 0.47 7.54
N GLU A 152 12.09 0.06 6.44
CA GLU A 152 12.64 0.22 5.09
C GLU A 152 12.74 1.70 4.70
N ALA A 153 11.69 2.50 4.95
CA ALA A 153 11.70 3.94 4.68
C ALA A 153 12.89 4.61 5.39
N LYS A 154 13.12 4.27 6.66
CA LYS A 154 14.28 4.76 7.43
C LYS A 154 15.61 4.33 6.82
N GLU A 155 15.73 3.10 6.33
CA GLU A 155 16.95 2.59 5.69
C GLU A 155 17.32 3.41 4.45
N TYR A 156 16.34 3.78 3.63
CA TYR A 156 16.54 4.58 2.41
C TYR A 156 16.43 6.10 2.63
N GLY A 157 16.21 6.56 3.86
CA GLY A 157 16.13 7.98 4.20
C GLY A 157 14.83 8.67 3.77
N PHE A 158 13.75 7.90 3.59
CA PHE A 158 12.42 8.42 3.29
C PHE A 158 11.62 8.74 4.55
N GLU A 159 10.67 9.67 4.40
CA GLU A 159 9.75 10.03 5.47
C GLU A 159 8.66 8.97 5.65
N TYR A 160 8.36 8.66 6.92
CA TYR A 160 7.27 7.80 7.32
C TYR A 160 6.38 8.54 8.32
N ILE A 161 5.07 8.57 8.07
CA ILE A 161 4.07 9.19 8.92
C ILE A 161 3.24 8.10 9.61
N GLU A 162 3.23 8.13 10.94
CA GLU A 162 2.46 7.21 11.78
C GLU A 162 1.08 7.79 12.09
N MET A 163 0.04 7.17 11.55
CA MET A 163 -1.33 7.69 11.63
C MET A 163 -1.95 7.67 13.03
N ASP A 164 -1.52 6.80 13.95
CA ASP A 164 -2.16 6.73 15.27
C ASP A 164 -1.84 7.94 16.17
N LYS A 165 -0.78 8.70 15.84
CA LYS A 165 -0.34 9.87 16.63
C LYS A 165 -1.04 11.16 16.22
N GLU A 166 -1.74 11.15 15.09
CA GLU A 166 -2.28 12.33 14.41
C GLU A 166 -3.79 12.12 14.14
N LEU A 167 -4.58 13.20 14.08
CA LEU A 167 -5.92 13.10 13.48
C LEU A 167 -5.78 12.92 11.96
N PHE A 168 -6.70 12.21 11.31
CA PHE A 168 -6.62 11.94 9.86
C PHE A 168 -6.46 13.21 9.00
N GLU A 169 -7.12 14.29 9.40
CA GLU A 169 -6.99 15.60 8.76
C GLU A 169 -5.55 16.14 8.87
N ASN A 170 -4.93 16.00 10.05
CA ASN A 170 -3.54 16.38 10.25
C ASN A 170 -2.58 15.51 9.42
N VAL A 171 -2.82 14.20 9.33
CA VAL A 171 -2.01 13.31 8.47
C VAL A 171 -2.03 13.79 7.02
N THR A 172 -3.19 14.24 6.53
CA THR A 172 -3.32 14.75 5.17
C THR A 172 -2.52 16.04 4.98
N GLU A 173 -2.58 16.96 5.94
CA GLU A 173 -1.78 18.19 5.94
C GLU A 173 -0.28 17.90 6.01
N GLU A 174 0.15 16.96 6.84
CA GLU A 174 1.54 16.51 6.94
C GLU A 174 2.02 15.92 5.61
N VAL A 175 1.25 15.03 4.99
CA VAL A 175 1.56 14.47 3.67
C VAL A 175 1.72 15.57 2.61
N VAL A 176 0.77 16.50 2.53
CA VAL A 176 0.81 17.63 1.59
C VAL A 176 2.07 18.47 1.81
N LYS A 177 2.41 18.75 3.08
CA LYS A 177 3.61 19.51 3.46
C LYS A 177 4.90 18.75 3.13
N SER A 178 4.97 17.45 3.41
CA SER A 178 6.13 16.59 3.12
C SER A 178 6.37 16.45 1.62
N LEU A 179 5.30 16.42 0.82
CA LEU A 179 5.36 16.51 -0.64
C LEU A 179 5.66 17.92 -1.13
N GLY A 180 5.81 18.91 -0.24
CA GLY A 180 6.05 20.32 -0.55
C GLY A 180 4.99 20.92 -1.48
N LEU A 181 3.76 20.42 -1.36
CA LEU A 181 2.57 20.96 -1.99
C LEU A 181 1.99 21.99 -1.04
N SER A 182 1.61 23.17 -1.53
CA SER A 182 0.85 24.14 -0.72
C SER A 182 -0.62 23.77 -0.75
N ALA A 183 -1.26 23.72 0.42
CA ALA A 183 -2.72 23.76 0.52
C ALA A 183 -3.18 25.07 -0.11
N SER A 184 -3.82 24.97 -1.28
CA SER A 184 -4.44 26.10 -1.98
C SER A 184 -5.77 26.48 -1.34
#